data_AF-A0A3D2PBJ2-F1
#
_entry.id   AF-A0A3D2PBJ2-F1
#
_cell.length_a   1.000
_cell.length_b   1.000
_cell.length_c   1.000
_cell.angle_alpha   90.00
_cell.angle_beta   90.00
_cell.angle_gamma   90.00
#
_symmetry.space_group_name_H-M   'P 1'
#
loop_
_entity.id
_entity.type
_entity.pdbx_description
1 polymer ?
#
loop_
_entity_poly.entity_id
_entity_poly.type
_entity_poly.pdbx_seq_one_letter_code
_entity_poly.pdbx_strand_id
1 'polypeptide(L)'
;LFFSVPDWAERNVFDFLSNIGIKRNNFLITLSVTSIWNVCRWPKEYFARLADMLGEEFKAKIVFTYGPGEEEYVRQTVSLTKNKHYLSPPFSLKEFAALLKRANLHIGTNSGHVYVAIAQKTPSFTIYGGRSPVNWSPVGNLFVGWTQEGLECQPCEARDCDKKIK
;
A
#
# COMPACT_ATOMS: atom_id res chain seq x y z
N LEU A 1 -12.35 9.70 -11.26
CA LEU A 1 -11.59 10.53 -10.29
C LEU A 1 -10.33 11.04 -10.99
N PHE A 2 -10.18 12.35 -11.20
CA PHE A 2 -8.97 12.93 -11.80
C PHE A 2 -8.19 13.66 -10.70
N PHE A 3 -6.95 13.24 -10.46
CA PHE A 3 -6.06 13.86 -9.48
C PHE A 3 -4.78 14.28 -10.20
N SER A 4 -4.65 15.58 -10.48
CA SER A 4 -3.48 16.11 -11.19
C SER A 4 -2.22 16.01 -10.34
N VAL A 5 -1.14 15.51 -10.92
CA VAL A 5 0.19 15.44 -10.33
C VAL A 5 1.05 16.53 -10.96
N PRO A 6 1.56 17.50 -10.18
CA PRO A 6 2.41 18.56 -10.69
C PRO A 6 3.85 18.06 -10.92
N ASP A 7 4.57 18.68 -11.87
CA ASP A 7 5.93 18.27 -12.24
C ASP A 7 6.93 18.25 -11.07
N TRP A 8 6.76 19.14 -10.09
CA TRP A 8 7.63 19.16 -8.91
C TRP A 8 7.50 17.88 -8.08
N ALA A 9 6.28 17.31 -7.99
CA ALA A 9 6.04 16.07 -7.26
C ALA A 9 6.63 14.88 -8.03
N GLU A 10 6.52 14.89 -9.36
CA GLU A 10 7.16 13.87 -10.20
C GLU A 10 8.70 13.90 -10.09
N ARG A 11 9.30 15.10 -10.08
CA ARG A 11 10.74 15.27 -9.89
C ARG A 11 11.20 14.76 -8.52
N ASN A 12 10.53 15.14 -7.44
CA ASN A 12 10.89 14.68 -6.09
C ASN A 12 10.82 13.14 -5.97
N VAL A 13 9.79 12.53 -6.54
CA VAL A 13 9.66 11.06 -6.57
C VAL A 13 10.73 10.42 -7.45
N PHE A 14 11.04 11.02 -8.60
CA PHE A 14 12.10 10.53 -9.49
C PHE A 14 13.46 10.57 -8.79
N ASP A 15 13.79 11.65 -8.09
CA ASP A 15 15.03 11.81 -7.35
C ASP A 15 15.13 10.80 -6.21
N PHE A 16 14.04 10.62 -5.44
CA PHE A 16 13.97 9.59 -4.41
C PHE A 16 14.22 8.19 -4.98
N LEU A 17 13.49 7.79 -6.02
CA LEU A 17 13.63 6.46 -6.64
C LEU A 17 15.03 6.25 -7.21
N SER A 18 15.60 7.27 -7.85
CA SER A 18 16.96 7.23 -8.40
C SER A 18 18.01 7.05 -7.30
N ASN A 19 17.89 7.78 -6.18
CA ASN A 19 18.79 7.67 -5.03
C ASN A 19 18.80 6.28 -4.40
N ILE A 20 17.66 5.59 -4.41
CA ILE A 20 17.56 4.20 -3.91
C ILE A 20 17.82 3.13 -4.98
N GLY A 21 18.21 3.56 -6.19
CA GLY A 21 18.61 2.70 -7.31
C GLY A 21 17.46 2.06 -8.08
N ILE A 22 16.23 2.57 -7.95
CA ILE A 22 15.06 2.10 -8.70
C ILE A 22 14.97 2.86 -10.03
N LYS A 23 15.23 2.14 -11.12
CA LYS A 23 15.19 2.65 -12.50
C LYS A 23 13.80 2.52 -13.10
N ARG A 24 13.52 3.22 -14.21
CA ARG A 24 12.22 3.23 -14.89
C ARG A 24 11.73 1.85 -15.37
N ASN A 25 12.64 0.93 -15.70
CA ASN A 25 12.31 -0.42 -16.16
C ASN A 25 12.13 -1.43 -15.01
N ASN A 26 12.37 -1.04 -13.76
CA ASN A 26 12.08 -1.93 -12.63
C ASN A 26 10.58 -2.02 -12.39
N PHE A 27 10.15 -3.24 -12.07
CA PHE A 27 8.79 -3.54 -11.63
C PHE A 27 8.62 -3.02 -10.20
N LEU A 28 7.92 -1.90 -10.04
CA LEU A 28 7.76 -1.19 -8.77
C LEU A 28 6.41 -1.52 -8.16
N ILE A 29 6.40 -2.00 -6.91
CA ILE A 29 5.18 -2.23 -6.13
C ILE A 29 5.22 -1.33 -4.90
N THR A 30 4.10 -0.68 -4.61
CA THR A 30 3.96 0.14 -3.39
C THR A 30 3.06 -0.56 -2.38
N LEU A 31 3.41 -0.49 -1.09
CA LEU A 31 2.68 -1.11 0.01
C LEU A 31 2.17 -0.08 1.03
N SER A 32 0.85 0.01 1.22
CA SER A 32 0.23 0.76 2.33
C SER A 32 -0.33 -0.21 3.37
N VAL A 33 0.41 -0.39 4.46
CA VAL A 33 0.14 -1.42 5.49
C VAL A 33 -0.72 -0.92 6.66
N THR A 34 -1.08 0.35 6.64
CA THR A 34 -1.82 1.04 7.70
C THR A 34 -3.26 1.32 7.30
N SER A 35 -4.08 1.56 8.33
CA SER A 35 -5.46 2.02 8.22
C SER A 35 -5.81 2.83 9.47
N ILE A 36 -6.67 3.83 9.30
CA ILE A 36 -7.27 4.60 10.40
C ILE A 36 -8.13 3.73 11.33
N TRP A 37 -8.66 2.61 10.81
CA TRP A 37 -9.41 1.62 11.58
C TRP A 37 -8.53 0.39 11.79
N ASN A 38 -8.24 0.08 13.05
CA ASN A 38 -7.34 -0.99 13.44
C ASN A 38 -7.81 -2.35 12.91
N VAL A 39 -9.12 -2.59 12.88
CA VAL A 39 -9.72 -3.82 12.35
C VAL A 39 -9.45 -4.04 10.85
N CYS A 40 -9.05 -3.01 10.11
CA CYS A 40 -8.71 -3.14 8.69
C CYS A 40 -7.23 -3.42 8.46
N ARG A 41 -6.39 -3.36 9.51
CA ARG A 41 -4.96 -3.65 9.40
C ARG A 41 -4.76 -5.16 9.31
N TRP A 42 -4.03 -5.58 8.28
CA TRP A 42 -3.50 -6.94 8.20
C TRP A 42 -2.22 -7.03 9.06
N PRO A 43 -1.90 -8.18 9.68
CA PRO A 43 -0.71 -8.32 10.52
C PRO A 43 0.59 -7.90 9.81
N LYS A 44 1.49 -7.25 10.56
CA LYS A 44 2.76 -6.72 10.03
C LYS A 44 3.63 -7.83 9.46
N GLU A 45 3.67 -8.97 10.15
CA GLU A 45 4.42 -10.16 9.77
C GLU A 45 3.98 -10.68 8.41
N TYR A 46 2.69 -10.56 8.09
CA TYR A 46 2.16 -11.04 6.82
C TYR A 46 2.47 -10.07 5.69
N PHE A 47 2.38 -8.75 5.93
CA PHE A 47 2.86 -7.76 4.97
C PHE A 47 4.37 -7.88 4.71
N ALA A 48 5.17 -8.17 5.74
CA ALA A 48 6.60 -8.38 5.60
C ALA A 48 6.90 -9.61 4.73
N ARG A 49 6.24 -10.75 5.00
CA ARG A 49 6.36 -11.96 4.17
C ARG A 49 5.90 -11.71 2.73
N LEU A 50 4.81 -10.98 2.54
CA LEU A 50 4.31 -10.62 1.21
C LEU A 50 5.34 -9.79 0.44
N ALA A 51 5.95 -8.78 1.08
CA ALA A 51 6.99 -7.97 0.45
C ALA A 51 8.20 -8.82 0.03
N ASP A 52 8.65 -9.74 0.89
CA ASP A 52 9.73 -10.67 0.57
C ASP A 52 9.39 -11.56 -0.62
N MET A 53 8.22 -12.21 -0.60
CA MET A 53 7.76 -13.06 -1.70
C MET A 53 7.69 -12.29 -3.02
N LEU A 54 7.11 -11.08 -3.02
CA LEU A 54 7.00 -10.25 -4.22
C LEU A 54 8.39 -9.85 -4.76
N GLY A 55 9.32 -9.51 -3.87
CA GLY A 55 10.69 -9.19 -4.24
C GLY A 55 11.47 -10.40 -4.80
N GLU A 56 11.27 -11.58 -4.23
CA GLU A 56 11.96 -12.81 -4.61
C GLU A 56 11.45 -13.38 -5.93
N GLU A 57 10.13 -13.56 -6.05
CA GLU A 57 9.47 -14.21 -7.18
C GLU A 57 9.44 -13.32 -8.43
N PHE A 58 9.13 -12.03 -8.25
CA PHE A 58 8.93 -11.11 -9.38
C PHE A 58 10.10 -10.15 -9.60
N LYS A 59 11.16 -10.24 -8.78
CA LYS A 59 12.26 -9.24 -8.76
C LYS A 59 11.74 -7.81 -8.59
N ALA A 60 10.61 -7.67 -7.90
CA ALA A 60 9.96 -6.39 -7.72
C ALA A 60 10.75 -5.50 -6.76
N LYS A 61 10.71 -4.19 -7.01
CA LYS A 61 11.18 -3.18 -6.06
C LYS A 61 10.01 -2.76 -5.20
N ILE A 62 10.09 -3.04 -3.90
CA ILE A 62 9.01 -2.76 -2.96
C ILE A 62 9.28 -1.45 -2.22
N VAL A 63 8.32 -0.52 -2.28
CA VAL A 63 8.34 0.72 -1.50
C VAL A 63 7.15 0.75 -0.56
N PHE A 64 7.42 0.68 0.75
CA PHE A 64 6.42 0.91 1.78
C PHE A 64 6.13 2.41 1.90
N THR A 65 4.86 2.75 1.99
CA THR A 65 4.38 4.14 2.10
C THR A 65 3.61 4.35 3.40
N TYR A 66 3.60 5.59 3.88
CA TYR A 66 2.92 5.96 5.12
C TYR A 66 2.43 7.40 5.09
N GLY A 67 1.37 7.69 5.83
CA GLY A 67 0.87 9.04 6.08
C GLY A 67 1.40 9.62 7.40
N PRO A 68 1.00 10.87 7.74
CA PRO A 68 1.37 11.49 9.01
C PRO A 68 1.02 10.62 10.22
N GLY A 69 2.00 10.38 11.11
CA GLY A 69 1.83 9.58 12.33
C GLY A 69 1.88 8.06 12.14
N GLU A 70 2.07 7.57 10.91
CA GLU A 70 2.08 6.13 10.61
C GLU A 70 3.50 5.54 10.48
N GLU A 71 4.52 6.39 10.43
CA GLU A 71 5.91 6.01 10.12
C GLU A 71 6.44 4.87 11.01
N GLU A 72 6.24 4.96 12.33
CA GLU A 72 6.74 3.96 13.28
C GLU A 72 6.10 2.58 13.02
N TYR A 73 4.80 2.53 12.74
CA TYR A 73 4.11 1.27 12.43
C TYR A 73 4.67 0.63 11.15
N VAL A 74 4.93 1.44 10.13
CA VAL A 74 5.47 0.97 8.86
C VAL A 74 6.93 0.56 9.00
N ARG A 75 7.76 1.30 9.75
CA ARG A 75 9.14 0.91 10.07
C ARG A 75 9.22 -0.44 10.78
N GLN A 76 8.36 -0.67 11.77
CA GLN A 76 8.24 -1.96 12.43
C GLN A 76 7.81 -3.08 11.47
N THR A 77 7.02 -2.77 10.45
CA THR A 77 6.66 -3.74 9.42
C THR A 77 7.86 -4.07 8.53
N VAL A 78 8.58 -3.04 8.05
CA VAL A 78 9.80 -3.22 7.24
C VAL A 78 10.88 -3.96 8.03
N SER A 79 11.02 -3.74 9.33
CA SER A 79 12.03 -4.46 10.13
C SER A 79 11.78 -5.97 10.24
N LEU A 80 10.57 -6.45 9.93
CA LEU A 80 10.22 -7.87 9.93
C LEU A 80 10.54 -8.57 8.59
N THR A 81 10.90 -7.80 7.54
CA THR A 81 11.26 -8.37 6.25
C THR A 81 12.66 -8.97 6.29
N LYS A 82 12.87 -10.07 5.57
CA LYS A 82 14.17 -10.73 5.43
C LYS A 82 15.03 -10.08 4.36
N ASN A 83 14.42 -9.54 3.31
CA ASN A 83 15.13 -8.87 2.22
C ASN A 83 15.11 -7.35 2.37
N LYS A 84 16.01 -6.69 1.64
CA LYS A 84 16.04 -5.22 1.60
C LYS A 84 14.86 -4.68 0.79
N HIS A 85 13.95 -4.01 1.48
CA HIS A 85 12.89 -3.19 0.89
C HIS A 85 13.06 -1.73 1.28
N TYR A 86 12.33 -0.85 0.60
CA TYR A 86 12.48 0.59 0.77
C TYR A 86 11.30 1.19 1.52
N LEU A 87 11.57 2.21 2.30
CA LEU A 87 10.57 3.04 2.94
C LEU A 87 10.56 4.40 2.23
N SER A 88 9.38 4.92 1.87
CA SER A 88 9.28 6.26 1.31
C SER A 88 9.71 7.33 2.33
N PRO A 89 10.15 8.51 1.90
CA PRO A 89 10.14 9.68 2.78
C PRO A 89 8.69 10.07 3.14
N PRO A 90 8.48 11.03 4.06
CA PRO A 90 7.16 11.58 4.33
C PRO A 90 6.69 12.40 3.11
N PHE A 91 5.95 11.75 2.22
CA PHE A 91 5.43 12.38 1.00
C PHE A 91 4.16 13.19 1.29
N SER A 92 4.05 14.33 0.61
CA SER A 92 2.76 14.98 0.42
C SER A 92 1.81 14.09 -0.38
N LEU A 93 0.51 14.39 -0.35
CA LEU A 93 -0.47 13.66 -1.18
C LEU A 93 -0.14 13.74 -2.68
N LYS A 94 0.47 14.84 -3.14
CA LYS A 94 0.89 15.01 -4.54
C LYS A 94 2.07 14.12 -4.89
N GLU A 95 3.06 14.00 -4.02
CA GLU A 95 4.20 13.09 -4.23
C GLU A 95 3.78 11.63 -4.07
N PHE A 96 2.89 11.29 -3.14
CA PHE A 96 2.32 9.95 -3.05
C PHE A 96 1.59 9.57 -4.34
N ALA A 97 0.77 10.46 -4.90
CA ALA A 97 0.15 10.24 -6.19
C ALA A 97 1.19 10.11 -7.33
N ALA A 98 2.26 10.91 -7.33
CA ALA A 98 3.36 10.77 -8.29
C ALA A 98 4.04 9.40 -8.19
N LEU A 99 4.26 8.90 -6.97
CA LEU A 99 4.81 7.56 -6.72
C LEU A 99 3.88 6.47 -7.25
N LEU A 100 2.58 6.58 -6.97
CA LEU A 100 1.59 5.63 -7.48
C LEU A 100 1.54 5.64 -9.00
N LYS A 101 1.54 6.81 -9.64
CA LYS A 101 1.58 6.95 -11.11
C LYS A 101 2.79 6.24 -11.73
N ARG A 102 3.92 6.16 -11.00
CA ARG A 102 5.11 5.43 -11.40
C ARG A 102 5.04 3.93 -11.05
N ALA A 103 4.26 3.52 -10.07
CA ALA A 103 4.16 2.13 -9.64
C ALA A 103 3.46 1.24 -10.69
N ASN A 104 3.84 -0.02 -10.73
CA ASN A 104 3.20 -1.05 -11.56
C ASN A 104 2.00 -1.69 -10.85
N LEU A 105 2.02 -1.71 -9.51
CA LEU A 105 0.93 -2.21 -8.67
C LEU A 105 0.97 -1.50 -7.32
N HIS A 106 -0.19 -1.15 -6.78
CA HIS A 106 -0.36 -0.76 -5.40
C HIS A 106 -1.06 -1.87 -4.62
N ILE A 107 -0.53 -2.25 -3.47
CA ILE A 107 -1.19 -3.18 -2.55
C ILE A 107 -1.36 -2.47 -1.21
N GLY A 108 -2.55 -2.57 -0.63
CA GLY A 108 -2.77 -2.00 0.68
C GLY A 108 -3.97 -2.57 1.40
N THR A 109 -4.19 -2.08 2.60
CA THR A 109 -5.45 -2.33 3.31
C THR A 109 -6.56 -1.42 2.78
N ASN A 110 -7.81 -1.69 3.16
CA ASN A 110 -8.95 -0.83 2.84
C ASN A 110 -8.74 0.61 3.39
N SER A 111 -8.23 1.49 2.55
CA SER A 111 -7.85 2.86 2.88
C SER A 111 -7.94 3.77 1.66
N GLY A 112 -7.89 5.09 1.89
CA GLY A 112 -7.96 6.10 0.82
C GLY A 112 -6.87 5.94 -0.26
N HIS A 113 -5.74 5.30 0.07
CA HIS A 113 -4.60 5.08 -0.83
C HIS A 113 -5.00 4.34 -2.12
N VAL A 114 -5.91 3.37 -2.03
CA VAL A 114 -6.42 2.59 -3.18
C VAL A 114 -7.10 3.49 -4.21
N TYR A 115 -7.89 4.46 -3.75
CA TYR A 115 -8.59 5.40 -4.63
C TYR A 115 -7.64 6.38 -5.31
N VAL A 116 -6.59 6.81 -4.61
CA VAL A 116 -5.53 7.63 -5.22
C VAL A 116 -4.81 6.83 -6.30
N ALA A 117 -4.48 5.56 -6.05
CA ALA A 117 -3.82 4.70 -7.04
C ALA A 117 -4.67 4.53 -8.30
N ILE A 118 -5.98 4.30 -8.17
CA ILE A 118 -6.90 4.22 -9.31
C ILE A 118 -6.98 5.57 -10.05
N ALA A 119 -7.02 6.70 -9.35
CA ALA A 119 -6.98 8.02 -9.98
C ALA A 119 -5.71 8.26 -10.79
N GLN A 120 -4.60 7.61 -10.41
CA GLN A 120 -3.32 7.64 -11.13
C GLN A 120 -3.17 6.56 -12.19
N LYS A 121 -4.24 5.81 -12.47
CA LYS A 121 -4.26 4.68 -13.42
C LYS A 121 -3.33 3.54 -13.01
N THR A 122 -3.11 3.37 -11.71
CA THR A 122 -2.26 2.32 -11.15
C THR A 122 -3.13 1.13 -10.76
N PRO A 123 -2.86 -0.08 -11.28
CA PRO A 123 -3.49 -1.31 -10.82
C PRO A 123 -3.38 -1.43 -9.30
N SER A 124 -4.47 -1.83 -8.63
CA SER A 124 -4.54 -1.86 -7.17
C SER A 124 -5.19 -3.14 -6.67
N PHE A 125 -4.58 -3.76 -5.66
CA PHE A 125 -5.10 -4.93 -4.94
C PHE A 125 -5.29 -4.60 -3.46
N THR A 126 -6.40 -5.04 -2.85
CA THR A 126 -6.70 -4.68 -1.46
C THR A 126 -6.90 -5.90 -0.57
N ILE A 127 -6.23 -5.88 0.58
CA ILE A 127 -6.40 -6.87 1.65
C ILE A 127 -7.39 -6.29 2.66
N TYR A 128 -8.59 -6.86 2.73
CA TYR A 128 -9.66 -6.40 3.62
C TYR A 128 -9.58 -7.08 4.98
N GLY A 129 -9.70 -6.27 6.03
CA GLY A 129 -9.91 -6.72 7.41
C GLY A 129 -11.40 -6.70 7.76
N GLY A 130 -11.82 -5.85 8.68
CA GLY A 130 -13.20 -5.82 9.20
C GLY A 130 -14.29 -5.20 8.31
N ARG A 131 -13.94 -4.67 7.12
CA ARG A 131 -14.89 -3.99 6.23
C ARG A 131 -15.32 -4.88 5.07
N SER A 132 -16.55 -4.73 4.62
CA SER A 132 -17.07 -5.46 3.48
C SER A 132 -16.40 -5.03 2.17
N PRO A 133 -15.68 -5.92 1.46
CA PRO A 133 -15.13 -5.60 0.15
C PRO A 133 -16.22 -5.26 -0.89
N VAL A 134 -17.42 -5.82 -0.75
CA VAL A 134 -18.56 -5.54 -1.65
C VAL A 134 -18.94 -4.05 -1.62
N ASN A 135 -18.85 -3.41 -0.46
CA ASN A 135 -19.28 -2.02 -0.28
C ASN A 135 -18.16 -1.01 -0.54
N TRP A 136 -16.90 -1.41 -0.33
CA TRP A 136 -15.76 -0.50 -0.29
C TRP A 136 -14.76 -0.70 -1.43
N SER A 137 -14.95 -1.73 -2.26
CA SER A 137 -14.11 -1.94 -3.44
C SER A 137 -14.44 -0.90 -4.52
N PRO A 138 -13.43 -0.23 -5.09
CA PRO A 138 -13.63 0.60 -6.25
C PRO A 138 -14.15 -0.22 -7.44
N VAL A 139 -15.00 0.41 -8.26
CA VAL A 139 -15.46 -0.18 -9.51
C VAL A 139 -14.45 0.07 -10.64
N GLY A 140 -14.26 -0.92 -11.50
CA GLY A 140 -13.45 -0.78 -12.72
C GLY A 140 -12.24 -1.71 -12.80
N ASN A 141 -11.64 -1.75 -13.97
CA ASN A 141 -10.55 -2.66 -14.37
C ASN A 141 -9.17 -2.36 -13.76
N LEU A 142 -8.98 -1.19 -13.15
CA LEU A 142 -7.76 -0.86 -12.41
C LEU A 142 -7.75 -1.42 -10.99
N PHE A 143 -8.92 -1.74 -10.44
CA PHE A 143 -9.01 -2.48 -9.20
C PHE A 143 -8.97 -3.96 -9.55
N VAL A 144 -7.79 -4.57 -9.37
CA VAL A 144 -7.52 -5.91 -9.92
C VAL A 144 -8.05 -7.03 -9.04
N GLY A 145 -8.37 -6.73 -7.78
CA GLY A 145 -9.01 -7.69 -6.89
C GLY A 145 -8.80 -7.38 -5.42
N TRP A 146 -9.31 -8.29 -4.60
CA TRP A 146 -9.21 -8.23 -3.16
C TRP A 146 -9.18 -9.61 -2.55
N THR A 147 -8.76 -9.66 -1.29
CA THR A 147 -8.91 -10.85 -0.44
C THR A 147 -9.38 -10.43 0.95
N GLN A 148 -10.05 -11.33 1.64
CA GLN A 148 -10.50 -11.22 3.03
C GLN A 148 -10.45 -12.63 3.63
N GLU A 149 -9.94 -12.74 4.86
CA GLU A 149 -9.74 -14.05 5.52
C GLU A 149 -11.04 -14.86 5.65
N GLY A 150 -12.19 -14.20 5.73
CA GLY A 150 -13.49 -14.86 5.89
C GLY A 150 -13.74 -15.33 7.32
N LEU A 151 -13.21 -14.61 8.31
CA LEU A 151 -13.47 -14.88 9.72
C LEU A 151 -14.97 -14.76 10.02
N GLU A 152 -15.46 -15.50 11.03
CA GLU A 152 -16.87 -15.44 11.45
C GLU A 152 -17.34 -14.02 11.78
N CYS A 153 -16.43 -13.17 12.29
CA CYS A 153 -16.73 -11.78 12.58
C CYS A 153 -16.69 -10.85 11.37
N GLN A 154 -16.26 -11.31 10.18
CA GLN A 154 -16.10 -10.47 9.00
C GLN A 154 -17.35 -10.49 8.10
N PRO A 155 -17.82 -9.33 7.62
CA PRO A 155 -17.38 -7.98 8.00
C PRO A 155 -17.97 -7.56 9.37
N CYS A 156 -17.15 -6.99 10.25
CA CYS A 156 -17.60 -6.51 11.57
C CYS A 156 -18.00 -5.02 11.56
N GLU A 157 -17.54 -4.26 10.56
CA GLU A 157 -17.78 -2.82 10.38
C GLU A 157 -17.38 -1.94 11.59
N ALA A 158 -16.61 -2.49 12.54
CA ALA A 158 -16.09 -1.80 13.70
C ALA A 158 -14.91 -0.87 13.34
N ARG A 159 -14.46 -0.06 14.30
CA ARG A 159 -13.22 0.74 14.17
C ARG A 159 -12.02 0.06 14.85
N ASP A 160 -12.28 -0.60 15.98
CA ASP A 160 -11.29 -1.31 16.77
C ASP A 160 -11.77 -2.72 17.13
N CYS A 161 -10.84 -3.56 17.57
CA CYS A 161 -11.08 -4.94 17.97
C CYS A 161 -10.73 -5.13 19.44
N ASP A 162 -11.74 -5.41 20.27
CA ASP A 162 -11.51 -5.71 21.69
C ASP A 162 -10.88 -7.10 21.89
N LYS A 163 -10.88 -7.94 20.84
CA LYS A 163 -10.21 -9.24 20.82
C LYS A 163 -8.77 -9.04 20.36
N LYS A 164 -7.80 -9.44 21.19
CA LYS A 164 -6.39 -9.54 20.75
C LYS A 164 -6.32 -10.57 19.63
N ILE A 165 -6.04 -10.10 18.41
CA ILE A 165 -5.73 -10.96 17.27
C ILE A 165 -4.40 -11.65 17.61
N LYS A 166 -4.44 -12.98 17.79
CA LYS A 166 -3.25 -13.80 18.05
C LYS A 166 -2.50 -14.06 16.77
#